data_AF-A0A2P6WHW4-F1
#
_entry.id   AF-A0A2P6WHW4-F1
#
_cell.length_a   1.000
_cell.length_b   1.000
_cell.length_c   1.000
_cell.angle_alpha   90.00
_cell.angle_beta   90.00
_cell.angle_gamma   90.00
#
_symmetry.space_group_name_H-M   'P 1'
#
loop_
_entity.id
_entity.type
_entity.pdbx_description
1 polymer ?
#
loop_
_entity_poly.entity_id
_entity_poly.type
_entity_poly.pdbx_seq_one_letter_code
_entity_poly.pdbx_strand_id
1 'polypeptide(L)'
;MRRKDLQTSEEEAREFLARGEYGVLSTVGPDGEPYGVPLSYVYREGEIYFHSAPEGRKVDHLHAGAKASFCVVGATEVLPAKFSVRYESAIAFGEVRELEGNEMKQALAWLIEKYFPEFRKEGETCVENSGGRTRVFGLRVCELTGKRGR
;
A
#
# COMPACT_ATOMS: atom_id res chain seq x y z
N MET A 1 -5.10 19.30 -1.98
CA MET A 1 -4.46 19.46 -0.65
C MET A 1 -4.74 20.85 -0.06
N ARG A 2 -5.09 20.98 1.22
CA ARG A 2 -5.41 22.28 1.88
C ARG A 2 -4.17 23.15 2.15
N ARG A 3 -3.12 22.57 2.74
CA ARG A 3 -1.83 23.23 3.04
C ARG A 3 -0.85 23.01 1.88
N LYS A 4 -1.00 23.80 0.81
CA LYS A 4 -0.16 23.69 -0.39
C LYS A 4 1.33 23.93 -0.11
N ASP A 5 1.64 24.68 0.93
CA ASP A 5 3.01 24.94 1.41
C ASP A 5 3.73 23.72 1.99
N LEU A 6 2.98 22.66 2.32
CA LEU A 6 3.50 21.37 2.80
C LEU A 6 3.43 20.27 1.75
N GLN A 7 2.90 20.58 0.56
CA GLN A 7 2.80 19.62 -0.55
C GLN A 7 4.19 19.39 -1.12
N THR A 8 4.54 18.12 -1.31
CA THR A 8 5.80 17.73 -1.95
C THR A 8 5.63 17.58 -3.45
N SER A 9 6.72 17.37 -4.19
CA SER A 9 6.61 16.93 -5.58
C SER A 9 5.98 15.53 -5.67
N GLU A 10 5.55 15.16 -6.87
CA GLU A 10 5.02 13.82 -7.12
C GLU A 10 6.14 12.77 -7.00
N GLU A 11 7.36 13.10 -7.43
CA GLU A 11 8.54 12.26 -7.29
C GLU A 11 8.84 11.97 -5.82
N GLU A 12 8.85 12.99 -4.96
CA GLU A 12 9.00 12.81 -3.51
C GLU A 12 7.88 11.93 -2.94
N ALA A 13 6.63 12.11 -3.40
CA ALA A 13 5.52 11.27 -2.96
C ALA A 13 5.72 9.80 -3.36
N ARG A 14 6.24 9.54 -4.57
CA ARG A 14 6.58 8.20 -5.06
C ARG A 14 7.71 7.59 -4.24
N GLU A 15 8.71 8.37 -3.84
CA GLU A 15 9.79 7.92 -2.96
C GLU A 15 9.27 7.54 -1.57
N PHE A 16 8.36 8.34 -1.00
CA PHE A 16 7.74 8.04 0.29
C PHE A 16 6.98 6.72 0.26
N LEU A 17 6.27 6.47 -0.85
CA LEU A 17 5.57 5.22 -1.12
C LEU A 17 6.50 4.04 -1.41
N ALA A 18 7.63 4.27 -2.09
CA ALA A 18 8.57 3.19 -2.38
C ALA A 18 9.26 2.66 -1.11
N ARG A 19 9.68 3.57 -0.23
CA ARG A 19 10.48 3.23 0.96
C ARG A 19 9.66 2.83 2.19
N GLY A 20 8.36 3.08 2.19
CA GLY A 20 7.53 2.85 3.38
C GLY A 20 7.38 1.37 3.74
N GLU A 21 7.48 1.05 5.02
CA GLU A 21 7.47 -0.34 5.51
C GLU A 21 6.09 -0.99 5.46
N TYR A 22 5.05 -0.26 5.84
CA TYR A 22 3.66 -0.68 5.74
C TYR A 22 2.81 0.54 5.38
N GLY A 23 1.57 0.32 4.99
CA GLY A 23 0.63 1.41 4.79
C GLY A 23 -0.79 0.99 5.13
N VAL A 24 -1.68 1.96 5.17
CA VAL A 24 -3.08 1.78 5.55
C VAL A 24 -3.93 1.84 4.29
N LEU A 25 -4.48 0.70 3.90
CA LEU A 25 -5.51 0.62 2.87
C LEU A 25 -6.85 1.02 3.50
N SER A 26 -7.49 2.03 2.96
CA SER A 26 -8.82 2.46 3.37
C SER A 26 -9.82 2.18 2.27
N THR A 27 -10.93 1.54 2.64
CA THR A 27 -12.04 1.16 1.76
C THR A 27 -13.35 1.60 2.41
N VAL A 28 -14.43 1.61 1.62
CA VAL A 28 -15.79 1.85 2.12
C VAL A 28 -16.66 0.68 1.69
N GLY A 29 -17.36 0.08 2.66
CA GLY A 29 -18.29 -1.03 2.40
C GLY A 29 -19.55 -0.57 1.66
N PRO A 30 -20.36 -1.50 1.12
CA PRO A 30 -21.61 -1.18 0.43
C PRO A 30 -22.64 -0.43 1.29
N ASP A 31 -22.57 -0.59 2.61
CA ASP A 31 -23.40 0.09 3.62
C ASP A 31 -22.84 1.47 4.03
N GLY A 32 -21.68 1.86 3.48
CA GLY A 32 -20.99 3.10 3.81
C GLY A 32 -20.04 3.00 5.00
N GLU A 33 -19.81 1.81 5.60
CA GLU A 33 -18.88 1.66 6.72
C GLU A 33 -17.42 1.87 6.24
N PRO A 34 -16.66 2.83 6.81
CA PRO A 34 -15.26 3.01 6.46
C PRO A 34 -14.39 1.95 7.14
N TYR A 35 -13.41 1.42 6.42
CA TYR A 35 -12.49 0.42 6.95
C TYR A 35 -11.06 0.69 6.53
N GLY A 36 -10.20 1.01 7.51
CA GLY A 36 -8.77 1.20 7.35
C GLY A 36 -7.99 0.02 7.93
N VAL A 37 -7.15 -0.62 7.11
CA VAL A 37 -6.35 -1.78 7.52
C VAL A 37 -4.86 -1.57 7.20
N PRO A 38 -3.96 -1.66 8.20
CA PRO A 38 -2.53 -1.64 7.94
C PRO A 38 -2.11 -2.96 7.29
N LEU A 39 -1.26 -2.88 6.26
CA LEU A 39 -0.75 -4.05 5.55
C LEU A 39 0.63 -3.79 4.94
N SER A 40 1.37 -4.88 4.75
CA SER A 40 2.61 -4.90 3.98
C SER A 40 2.31 -4.79 2.48
N TYR A 41 3.12 -4.02 1.77
CA TYR A 41 2.91 -3.72 0.36
C TYR A 41 4.24 -3.50 -0.37
N VAL A 42 4.21 -3.53 -1.69
CA VAL A 42 5.32 -3.06 -2.53
C VAL A 42 4.77 -2.11 -3.59
N TYR A 43 5.49 -1.02 -3.84
CA TYR A 43 5.15 -0.07 -4.90
C TYR A 43 6.09 -0.27 -6.08
N ARG A 44 5.54 -0.68 -7.23
CA ARG A 44 6.29 -0.95 -8.46
C ARG A 44 5.43 -0.55 -9.65
N GLU A 45 6.06 0.01 -10.68
CA GLU A 45 5.42 0.25 -11.98
C GLU A 45 4.13 1.10 -11.91
N GLY A 46 4.01 1.97 -10.90
CA GLY A 46 2.84 2.82 -10.71
C GLY A 46 1.67 2.15 -9.98
N GLU A 47 1.84 0.92 -9.48
CA GLU A 47 0.83 0.22 -8.69
C GLU A 47 1.37 -0.19 -7.31
N ILE A 48 0.43 -0.32 -6.36
CA ILE A 48 0.68 -0.83 -5.02
C ILE A 48 0.18 -2.27 -4.96
N TYR A 49 1.07 -3.21 -4.66
CA TYR A 49 0.75 -4.63 -4.56
C TYR A 49 0.75 -5.08 -3.11
N PHE A 50 -0.25 -5.87 -2.73
CA PHE A 50 -0.37 -6.44 -1.38
C PHE A 50 -1.09 -7.79 -1.41
N HIS A 51 -0.86 -8.60 -0.37
CA HIS A 51 -1.51 -9.89 -0.22
C HIS A 51 -2.59 -9.86 0.87
N SER A 52 -3.46 -10.87 0.87
CA SER A 52 -4.53 -11.05 1.84
C SER A 52 -4.80 -12.52 2.09
N ALA A 53 -5.36 -12.82 3.26
CA ALA A 53 -6.15 -14.03 3.47
C ALA A 53 -7.30 -14.13 2.43
N PRO A 54 -7.82 -15.35 2.16
CA PRO A 54 -8.86 -15.58 1.16
C PRO A 54 -10.20 -14.87 1.44
N GLU A 55 -10.44 -14.49 2.69
CA GLU A 55 -11.71 -13.95 3.17
C GLU A 55 -11.49 -12.88 4.23
N GLY A 56 -12.54 -12.10 4.49
CA GLY A 56 -12.60 -11.06 5.50
C GLY A 56 -12.91 -9.68 4.91
N ARG A 57 -13.23 -8.74 5.81
CA ARG A 57 -13.85 -7.44 5.47
C ARG A 57 -13.21 -6.68 4.30
N LYS A 58 -11.88 -6.63 4.22
CA LYS A 58 -11.21 -5.95 3.09
C LYS A 58 -11.48 -6.64 1.76
N VAL A 59 -11.47 -7.98 1.72
CA VAL A 59 -11.75 -8.74 0.50
C VAL A 59 -13.18 -8.50 0.06
N ASP A 60 -14.13 -8.56 1.00
CA ASP A 60 -15.55 -8.32 0.73
C ASP A 60 -15.79 -6.92 0.15
N HIS A 61 -15.16 -5.88 0.72
CA HIS A 61 -15.25 -4.52 0.20
C HIS A 61 -14.68 -4.41 -1.22
N LEU A 62 -13.50 -4.99 -1.46
CA LEU A 62 -12.83 -4.92 -2.76
C LEU A 62 -13.62 -5.67 -3.85
N HIS A 63 -14.18 -6.84 -3.54
CA HIS A 63 -15.05 -7.57 -4.46
C HIS A 63 -16.37 -6.87 -4.75
N ALA A 64 -16.86 -6.06 -3.81
CA ALA A 64 -18.00 -5.18 -4.05
C ALA A 64 -17.65 -3.93 -4.89
N GLY A 65 -16.41 -3.79 -5.36
CA GLY A 65 -15.96 -2.67 -6.18
C GLY A 65 -15.67 -1.40 -5.38
N ALA A 66 -15.29 -1.53 -4.10
CA ALA A 66 -14.95 -0.38 -3.27
C ALA A 66 -13.80 0.45 -3.88
N LYS A 67 -13.98 1.77 -3.93
CA LYS A 67 -12.86 2.71 -4.15
C LYS A 67 -11.92 2.64 -2.96
N ALA A 68 -10.62 2.74 -3.22
CA ALA A 68 -9.62 2.67 -2.17
C ALA A 68 -8.69 3.89 -2.18
N SER A 69 -8.26 4.27 -0.97
CA SER A 69 -7.09 5.11 -0.78
C SER A 69 -6.03 4.35 0.01
N PHE A 70 -4.76 4.60 -0.28
CA PHE A 70 -3.64 4.02 0.44
C PHE A 70 -2.79 5.12 1.04
N CYS A 71 -2.57 5.06 2.35
CA CYS A 71 -1.77 6.02 3.09
C CYS A 71 -0.50 5.37 3.60
N VAL A 72 0.64 6.02 3.40
CA VAL A 72 1.88 5.67 4.09
C VAL A 72 2.44 6.87 4.82
N VAL A 73 2.97 6.61 6.01
CA VAL A 73 3.78 7.56 6.78
C VAL A 73 5.21 7.04 6.78
N GLY A 74 6.13 7.88 6.30
CA GLY A 74 7.56 7.61 6.30
C GLY A 74 8.23 8.07 7.60
N ALA A 75 9.38 8.73 7.47
CA ALA A 75 10.12 9.24 8.62
C ALA A 75 9.29 10.21 9.45
N THR A 76 9.38 10.10 10.77
CA THR A 76 8.73 11.02 11.72
C THR A 76 9.71 11.47 12.80
N GLU A 77 9.56 12.70 13.27
CA GLU A 77 10.35 13.28 14.36
C GLU A 77 9.44 14.19 15.20
N VAL A 78 9.28 13.86 16.49
CA VAL A 78 8.55 14.72 17.44
C VAL A 78 9.44 15.88 17.86
N LEU A 79 8.92 17.10 17.82
CA LEU A 79 9.64 18.32 18.18
C LEU A 79 8.98 19.02 19.38
N PRO A 80 9.27 18.60 20.63
CA PRO A 80 8.57 19.08 21.81
C PRO A 80 8.63 20.60 21.98
N ALA A 81 9.81 21.20 21.80
CA ALA A 81 10.02 22.65 21.93
C ALA A 81 9.22 23.49 20.91
N LYS A 82 8.74 22.88 19.83
CA LYS A 82 7.95 23.54 18.77
C LYS A 82 6.49 23.11 18.78
N PHE A 83 6.08 22.22 19.69
CA PHE A 83 4.75 21.59 19.69
C PHE A 83 4.34 21.06 18.30
N SER A 84 5.29 20.47 17.57
CA SER A 84 5.09 19.99 16.20
C SER A 84 5.67 18.58 16.02
N VAL A 85 5.28 17.94 14.92
CA VAL A 85 5.83 16.66 14.45
C VAL A 85 6.21 16.83 12.99
N ARG A 86 7.48 16.60 12.68
CA ARG A 86 7.91 16.40 11.30
C ARG A 86 7.47 15.02 10.87
N TYR A 87 6.93 14.95 9.67
CA TYR A 87 6.58 13.68 9.06
C TYR A 87 6.64 13.83 7.55
N GLU A 88 6.80 12.70 6.89
CA GLU A 88 6.63 12.56 5.46
C GLU A 88 5.52 11.55 5.23
N SER A 89 4.62 11.82 4.29
CA SER A 89 3.51 10.91 4.00
C SER A 89 3.12 11.00 2.53
N ALA A 90 2.63 9.89 1.99
CA ALA A 90 1.99 9.85 0.69
C ALA A 90 0.60 9.23 0.81
N ILE A 91 -0.37 9.79 0.08
CA ILE A 91 -1.71 9.26 -0.06
C ILE A 91 -1.97 9.03 -1.54
N ALA A 92 -2.21 7.77 -1.89
CA ALA A 92 -2.61 7.33 -3.22
C ALA A 92 -4.12 7.08 -3.26
N PHE A 93 -4.76 7.42 -4.36
CA PHE A 93 -6.13 7.04 -4.68
C PHE A 93 -6.12 6.23 -5.97
N GLY A 94 -6.95 5.18 -6.03
CA GLY A 94 -6.91 4.28 -7.16
C GLY A 94 -8.01 3.25 -7.20
N GLU A 95 -7.89 2.41 -8.23
CA GLU A 95 -8.74 1.25 -8.45
C GLU A 95 -7.98 0.00 -8.05
N VAL A 96 -8.66 -0.89 -7.35
CA VAL A 96 -8.08 -2.15 -6.88
C VAL A 96 -8.62 -3.30 -7.70
N ARG A 97 -7.74 -4.18 -8.13
CA ARG A 97 -8.09 -5.42 -8.81
C ARG A 97 -7.42 -6.60 -8.13
N GLU A 98 -8.11 -7.73 -8.12
CA GLU A 98 -7.49 -9.00 -7.75
C GLU A 98 -6.59 -9.49 -8.89
N LEU A 99 -5.44 -10.06 -8.53
CA LEU A 99 -4.44 -10.58 -9.45
C LEU A 99 -4.48 -12.10 -9.45
N GLU A 100 -4.29 -12.69 -10.63
CA GLU A 100 -4.26 -14.13 -10.83
C GLU A 100 -3.06 -14.54 -11.70
N GLY A 101 -2.79 -15.84 -11.77
CA GLY A 101 -1.79 -16.40 -12.67
C GLY A 101 -0.39 -15.80 -12.47
N ASN A 102 0.22 -15.30 -13.54
CA ASN A 102 1.58 -14.78 -13.51
C ASN A 102 1.71 -13.43 -12.79
N GLU A 103 0.70 -12.55 -12.89
CA GLU A 103 0.72 -11.25 -12.20
C GLU A 103 0.72 -11.44 -10.68
N MET A 104 -0.09 -12.37 -10.18
CA MET A 104 -0.11 -12.73 -8.77
C MET A 104 1.27 -13.20 -8.29
N LYS A 105 1.91 -14.11 -9.03
CA LYS A 105 3.24 -14.64 -8.69
C LYS A 105 4.30 -13.54 -8.68
N GLN A 106 4.28 -12.66 -9.67
CA GLN A 106 5.21 -11.53 -9.76
C GLN A 106 5.05 -10.56 -8.58
N ALA A 107 3.82 -10.21 -8.23
CA ALA A 107 3.53 -9.35 -7.09
C ALA A 107 4.01 -9.95 -5.76
N LEU A 108 3.82 -11.27 -5.55
CA LEU A 108 4.36 -11.96 -4.37
C LEU A 108 5.89 -11.97 -4.37
N ALA A 109 6.53 -12.19 -5.52
CA ALA A 109 7.99 -12.14 -5.63
C ALA A 109 8.54 -10.76 -5.27
N TRP A 110 7.88 -9.65 -5.70
CA TRP A 110 8.26 -8.30 -5.31
C TRP A 110 8.07 -8.03 -3.81
N LEU A 111 7.03 -8.58 -3.19
CA LEU A 111 6.85 -8.50 -1.74
C LEU A 111 7.98 -9.23 -1.02
N ILE A 112 8.34 -10.43 -1.46
CA ILE A 112 9.48 -11.18 -0.90
C ILE A 112 10.78 -10.39 -1.07
N GLU A 113 11.05 -9.86 -2.26
CA GLU A 113 12.25 -9.06 -2.52
C GLU A 113 12.35 -7.82 -1.60
N LYS A 114 11.21 -7.17 -1.33
CA LYS A 114 11.17 -5.99 -0.45
C LYS A 114 11.42 -6.34 1.02
N TYR A 115 10.77 -7.39 1.53
CA TYR A 115 10.73 -7.67 2.98
C TYR A 115 11.73 -8.76 3.42
N PHE A 116 12.06 -9.69 2.54
CA PHE A 116 12.87 -10.87 2.83
C PHE A 116 13.90 -11.12 1.71
N PRO A 117 14.75 -10.14 1.36
CA PRO A 117 15.68 -10.26 0.21
C PRO A 117 16.64 -11.46 0.33
N GLU A 118 17.02 -11.82 1.55
CA GLU A 118 17.91 -12.96 1.86
C GLU A 118 17.25 -14.32 1.55
N PHE A 119 15.92 -14.39 1.51
CA PHE A 119 15.13 -15.62 1.37
C PHE A 119 14.43 -15.73 0.01
N ARG A 120 15.00 -15.12 -1.03
CA ARG A 120 14.36 -15.04 -2.36
C ARG A 120 14.02 -16.43 -2.94
N LYS A 121 14.94 -17.39 -2.84
CA LYS A 121 14.77 -18.75 -3.40
C LYS A 121 13.69 -19.55 -2.65
N GLU A 122 13.69 -19.47 -1.33
CA GLU A 122 12.69 -20.10 -0.47
C GLU A 122 11.31 -19.46 -0.70
N GLY A 123 11.28 -18.14 -0.86
CA GLY A 123 10.08 -17.38 -1.17
C GLY A 123 9.47 -17.75 -2.53
N GLU A 124 10.27 -17.87 -3.59
CA GLU A 124 9.80 -18.33 -4.91
C GLU A 124 9.13 -19.71 -4.81
N THR A 125 9.76 -20.64 -4.10
CA THR A 125 9.18 -21.97 -3.83
C THR A 125 7.86 -21.87 -3.05
N CYS A 126 7.77 -20.96 -2.08
CA CYS A 126 6.53 -20.70 -1.33
C CYS A 126 5.41 -20.17 -2.25
N VAL A 127 5.74 -19.27 -3.18
CA VAL A 127 4.78 -18.71 -4.14
C VAL A 127 4.20 -19.78 -5.06
N GLU A 128 5.04 -20.69 -5.55
CA GLU A 128 4.59 -21.82 -6.38
C GLU A 128 3.64 -22.76 -5.64
N ASN A 129 3.88 -22.96 -4.34
CA ASN A 129 3.08 -23.85 -3.48
C ASN A 129 1.90 -23.16 -2.78
N SER A 130 1.65 -21.88 -3.06
CA SER A 130 0.66 -21.07 -2.33
C SER A 130 -0.79 -21.56 -2.48
N GLY A 131 -1.09 -22.35 -3.52
CA GLY A 131 -2.28 -23.23 -3.58
C GLY A 131 -3.63 -22.56 -3.27
N GLY A 132 -3.82 -21.29 -3.65
CA GLY A 132 -5.07 -20.55 -3.41
C GLY A 132 -5.29 -20.11 -1.97
N ARG A 133 -4.31 -20.27 -1.07
CA ARG A 133 -4.40 -19.88 0.35
C ARG A 133 -4.19 -18.38 0.58
N THR A 134 -3.82 -17.65 -0.48
CA THR A 134 -3.53 -16.22 -0.46
C THR A 134 -4.17 -15.58 -1.68
N ARG A 135 -4.80 -14.43 -1.48
CA ARG A 135 -5.22 -13.51 -2.54
C ARG A 135 -4.21 -12.39 -2.68
N VAL A 136 -4.06 -11.85 -3.87
CA VAL A 136 -3.14 -10.74 -4.15
C VAL A 136 -3.89 -9.69 -4.92
N PHE A 137 -3.66 -8.43 -4.56
CA PHE A 137 -4.34 -7.30 -5.16
C PHE A 137 -3.32 -6.28 -5.65
N GLY A 138 -3.65 -5.62 -6.75
CA GLY A 138 -2.96 -4.45 -7.26
C GLY A 138 -3.87 -3.23 -7.15
N LEU A 139 -3.38 -2.14 -6.56
CA LEU A 139 -4.02 -0.83 -6.60
C LEU A 139 -3.30 0.03 -7.63
N ARG A 140 -3.97 0.30 -8.74
CA ARG A 140 -3.49 1.20 -9.78
C ARG A 140 -3.63 2.64 -9.28
N VAL A 141 -2.51 3.33 -9.14
CA VAL A 141 -2.50 4.71 -8.61
C VAL A 141 -2.99 5.67 -9.69
N CYS A 142 -4.14 6.30 -9.45
CA CYS A 142 -4.72 7.33 -10.33
C CYS A 142 -4.34 8.74 -9.88
N GLU A 143 -4.27 8.97 -8.58
CA GLU A 143 -3.84 10.22 -7.98
C GLU A 143 -2.87 9.91 -6.84
N LEU A 144 -1.79 10.69 -6.75
CA LEU A 144 -0.82 10.58 -5.67
C LEU A 144 -0.53 11.97 -5.11
N THR A 145 -0.61 12.09 -3.79
CA THR A 145 -0.28 13.33 -3.09
C THR A 145 0.72 13.06 -1.98
N GLY A 146 1.79 13.85 -1.94
CA GLY A 146 2.79 13.78 -0.87
C GLY A 146 2.74 15.02 0.02
N LYS A 147 3.09 14.84 1.29
CA LYS A 147 3.11 15.90 2.29
C LYS A 147 4.33 15.75 3.20
N ARG A 148 5.00 16.87 3.48
CA ARG A 148 6.08 16.97 4.46
C ARG A 148 5.74 18.00 5.54
N GLY A 149 5.48 17.53 6.76
CA GLY A 149 5.27 18.36 7.95
C GLY A 149 6.58 18.94 8.50
N ARG A 150 6.52 20.13 9.11
CA ARG A 150 7.69 20.88 9.63
C ARG A 150 7.82 20.84 11.14
#